data_AF-A0A5B0FIE2-F1
#
_entry.id   AF-A0A5B0FIE2-F1
#
_cell.length_a   1.000
_cell.length_b   1.000
_cell.length_c   1.000
_cell.angle_alpha   90.00
_cell.angle_beta   90.00
_cell.angle_gamma   90.00
#
_symmetry.space_group_name_H-M   'P 1'
#
loop_
_entity.id
_entity.type
_entity.pdbx_description
1 polymer ?
#
loop_
_entity_poly.entity_id
_entity_poly.type
_entity_poly.pdbx_seq_one_letter_code
_entity_poly.pdbx_strand_id
1 'polypeptide(L)'
;MKSLLSILFCLGPFCSAAQVFELSIKSLTTFDKTQLNPSLSERAGGLSAMEYRADTDKWLVVADREKVAKTSTFFNLRLAAGDINQTFGDFQTLPDVQNVESIRYHPGQQGFYFVMEEDEESKIAFWKEGRKPEVVFTESRPGMYLTSNRGIEGLAIMPNNDLWFAFESGGSATCGKDNFTVFRKVTYRQGRRRHYNFNKKKKKDYRYEINRCVCMDSTQAFTSTLGNGISEILALDDQHLLVLERCYDGRQTAVR
;
A
#
# COMPACT_ATOMS: atom_id res chain seq x y z
N MET A 1 -18.08 35.72 -51.98
CA MET A 1 -18.78 34.52 -51.48
C MET A 1 -17.70 33.57 -50.97
N LYS A 2 -17.23 33.64 -49.71
CA LYS A 2 -17.81 33.09 -48.46
C LYS A 2 -18.28 31.64 -48.59
N SER A 3 -17.35 30.70 -48.45
CA SER A 3 -17.64 29.31 -48.08
C SER A 3 -17.04 29.06 -46.70
N LEU A 4 -17.90 29.05 -45.68
CA LEU A 4 -17.58 28.59 -44.33
C LEU A 4 -17.44 27.06 -44.41
N LEU A 5 -16.24 26.54 -44.16
CA LEU A 5 -16.03 25.12 -43.92
C LEU A 5 -16.15 24.90 -42.40
N SER A 6 -17.33 24.51 -41.95
CA SER A 6 -17.57 24.09 -40.57
C SER A 6 -16.90 22.74 -40.35
N ILE A 7 -15.70 22.74 -39.78
CA ILE A 7 -15.06 21.53 -39.27
C ILE A 7 -15.70 21.23 -37.91
N LEU A 8 -16.67 20.31 -37.94
CA LEU A 8 -17.25 19.70 -36.75
C LEU A 8 -16.21 18.74 -36.15
N PHE A 9 -15.37 19.24 -35.24
CA PHE A 9 -14.51 18.37 -34.42
C PHE A 9 -15.40 17.59 -33.44
N CYS A 10 -15.69 16.34 -33.78
CA CYS A 10 -16.23 15.37 -32.84
C CYS A 10 -15.17 15.11 -31.76
N LEU A 11 -15.22 15.89 -30.68
CA LEU A 11 -14.58 15.58 -29.41
C LEU A 11 -15.33 14.39 -28.78
N GLY A 12 -15.04 13.19 -29.28
CA GLY A 12 -15.40 11.96 -28.58
C GLY A 12 -14.65 11.93 -27.25
N PRO A 13 -15.32 11.64 -26.12
CA PRO A 13 -14.63 11.44 -24.86
C PRO A 13 -13.76 10.18 -25.01
N PHE A 14 -12.44 10.37 -25.05
CA PHE A 14 -11.49 9.28 -24.81
C PHE A 14 -11.70 8.85 -23.36
N CYS A 15 -12.61 7.90 -23.16
CA CYS A 15 -12.73 7.17 -21.92
C CYS A 15 -11.47 6.32 -21.82
N SER A 16 -10.46 6.81 -21.11
CA SER A 16 -9.29 6.01 -20.75
C SER A 16 -9.77 4.94 -19.78
N ALA A 17 -10.22 3.81 -20.32
CA ALA A 17 -10.51 2.63 -19.50
C ALA A 17 -9.20 2.20 -18.84
N ALA A 18 -9.25 1.92 -17.53
CA ALA A 18 -8.14 1.28 -16.85
C ALA A 18 -7.82 -0.03 -17.58
N GLN A 19 -6.59 -0.18 -18.05
CA GLN A 19 -6.17 -1.41 -18.69
C GLN A 19 -5.89 -2.45 -17.61
N VAL A 20 -6.69 -3.51 -17.57
CA VAL A 20 -6.47 -4.66 -16.69
C VAL A 20 -5.55 -5.62 -17.43
N PHE A 21 -4.36 -5.84 -16.89
CA PHE A 21 -3.43 -6.85 -17.36
C PHE A 21 -3.30 -7.94 -16.31
N GLU A 22 -3.56 -9.19 -16.69
CA GLU A 22 -3.27 -10.35 -15.84
C GLU A 22 -1.81 -10.77 -16.05
N LEU A 23 -0.94 -10.42 -15.10
CA LEU A 23 0.44 -10.86 -15.11
C LEU A 23 0.54 -12.19 -14.35
N SER A 24 0.67 -13.29 -15.10
CA SER A 24 1.03 -14.59 -14.52
C SER A 24 2.56 -14.68 -14.42
N ILE A 25 3.11 -14.38 -13.26
CA ILE A 25 4.55 -14.53 -12.97
C ILE A 25 4.84 -16.04 -12.81
N LYS A 26 5.29 -16.70 -13.88
CA LYS A 26 5.63 -18.14 -13.90
C LYS A 26 6.79 -18.55 -13.00
N SER A 27 7.58 -17.58 -12.55
CA SER A 27 8.73 -17.78 -11.67
C SER A 27 8.92 -16.49 -10.89
N LEU A 28 8.28 -16.38 -9.73
CA LEU A 28 8.95 -15.65 -8.66
C LEU A 28 10.26 -16.39 -8.40
N THR A 29 11.30 -15.68 -7.99
CA THR A 29 12.27 -16.29 -7.09
C THR A 29 11.45 -16.86 -5.95
N THR A 30 11.11 -18.14 -6.01
CA THR A 30 10.51 -18.81 -4.87
C THR A 30 11.59 -18.73 -3.83
N PHE A 31 11.31 -17.99 -2.76
CA PHE A 31 12.05 -18.19 -1.53
C PHE A 31 11.70 -19.61 -1.07
N ASP A 32 12.34 -20.64 -1.66
CA ASP A 32 12.08 -22.06 -1.39
C ASP A 32 12.19 -22.37 0.11
N LYS A 33 12.88 -21.48 0.84
CA LYS A 33 12.68 -21.14 2.24
C LYS A 33 13.43 -19.83 2.53
N THR A 34 12.75 -18.70 2.70
CA THR A 34 13.30 -17.68 3.60
C THR A 34 13.03 -18.18 5.01
N GLN A 35 13.95 -18.95 5.57
CA GLN A 35 14.03 -19.01 7.02
C GLN A 35 14.46 -17.61 7.44
N LEU A 36 13.48 -16.79 7.85
CA LEU A 36 13.75 -15.65 8.71
C LEU A 36 14.67 -16.19 9.80
N ASN A 37 15.76 -15.47 10.07
CA ASN A 37 16.68 -15.82 11.17
C ASN A 37 15.80 -16.21 12.39
N PRO A 38 16.07 -17.31 13.11
CA PRO A 38 15.23 -17.73 14.24
C PRO A 38 14.92 -16.60 15.23
N SER A 39 15.87 -15.68 15.43
CA SER A 39 15.68 -14.47 16.25
C SER A 39 14.67 -13.46 15.70
N LEU A 40 14.45 -13.47 14.38
CA LEU A 40 13.44 -12.71 13.65
C LEU A 40 12.09 -13.44 13.67
N SER A 41 12.06 -14.78 13.60
CA SER A 41 10.81 -15.56 13.73
C SER A 41 10.16 -15.52 15.12
N GLU A 42 10.89 -15.06 16.13
CA GLU A 42 10.39 -14.79 17.50
C GLU A 42 10.03 -13.31 17.71
N ARG A 43 10.16 -12.46 16.69
CA ARG A 43 9.91 -11.00 16.77
C ARG A 43 9.15 -10.42 15.58
N ALA A 44 8.76 -11.25 14.61
CA ALA A 44 8.18 -10.81 13.35
C ALA A 44 7.01 -11.71 12.96
N GLY A 45 5.88 -11.07 12.66
CA GLY A 45 4.77 -11.71 11.94
C GLY A 45 5.12 -11.90 10.46
N GLY A 46 4.10 -11.76 9.60
CA GLY A 46 4.31 -11.72 8.15
C GLY A 46 5.07 -10.47 7.73
N LEU A 47 5.75 -10.52 6.57
CA LEU A 47 6.24 -9.30 5.93
C LEU A 47 5.02 -8.51 5.43
N SER A 48 4.95 -7.24 5.81
CA SER A 48 3.80 -6.39 5.50
C SER A 48 4.16 -5.20 4.61
N ALA A 49 5.40 -4.70 4.68
CA ALA A 49 5.83 -3.60 3.82
C ALA A 49 7.31 -3.68 3.44
N MET A 50 7.67 -3.12 2.28
CA MET A 50 9.07 -2.97 1.87
C MET A 50 9.28 -1.77 0.97
N GLU A 51 10.48 -1.19 1.02
CA GLU A 51 10.88 -0.06 0.19
C GLU A 51 12.36 -0.12 -0.15
N TYR A 52 12.71 0.11 -1.42
CA TYR A 52 14.10 0.22 -1.85
C TYR A 52 14.63 1.65 -1.73
N ARG A 53 15.83 1.79 -1.18
CA ARG A 53 16.56 3.04 -1.04
C ARG A 53 17.77 3.06 -1.95
N ALA A 54 17.64 3.75 -3.08
CA ALA A 54 18.74 3.95 -4.02
C ALA A 54 19.91 4.78 -3.42
N ASP A 55 19.66 5.61 -2.41
CA ASP A 55 20.69 6.41 -1.74
C ASP A 55 21.61 5.59 -0.82
N THR A 56 21.15 4.42 -0.36
CA THR A 56 21.92 3.53 0.53
C THR A 56 22.16 2.14 -0.05
N ASP A 57 21.58 1.82 -1.21
CA ASP A 57 21.59 0.49 -1.82
C ASP A 57 21.07 -0.58 -0.83
N LYS A 58 19.96 -0.26 -0.16
CA LYS A 58 19.31 -1.12 0.85
C LYS A 58 17.81 -1.14 0.66
N TRP A 59 17.20 -2.24 1.03
CA TRP A 59 15.77 -2.37 1.26
C TRP A 59 15.47 -2.15 2.73
N LEU A 60 14.53 -1.28 3.03
CA LEU A 60 13.86 -1.28 4.31
C LEU A 60 12.70 -2.25 4.22
N VAL A 61 12.63 -3.20 5.13
CA VAL A 61 11.55 -4.18 5.21
C VAL A 61 10.88 -4.05 6.57
N VAL A 62 9.56 -4.22 6.57
CA VAL A 62 8.73 -4.18 7.77
C VAL A 62 8.02 -5.51 7.91
N ALA A 63 8.17 -6.10 9.08
CA ALA A 63 7.34 -7.21 9.51
C ALA A 63 6.21 -6.70 10.40
N ASP A 64 5.04 -7.30 10.21
CA ASP A 64 3.87 -7.09 11.04
C ASP A 64 4.14 -7.52 12.49
N ARG A 65 3.29 -7.03 13.39
CA ARG A 65 3.39 -7.33 14.82
C ARG A 65 3.31 -8.83 15.06
N GLU A 66 4.14 -9.29 15.98
CA GLU A 66 3.84 -10.55 16.63
C GLU A 66 2.73 -10.41 17.65
N LYS A 67 2.05 -11.53 17.91
CA LYS A 67 0.96 -11.64 18.90
C LYS A 67 1.33 -11.08 20.28
N VAL A 68 2.61 -11.11 20.66
CA VAL A 68 3.10 -10.70 21.98
C VAL A 68 3.62 -9.25 21.98
N ALA A 69 4.49 -8.89 21.03
CA ALA A 69 5.19 -7.61 21.04
C ALA A 69 4.32 -6.41 20.59
N LYS A 70 3.20 -6.67 19.88
CA LYS A 70 2.26 -5.66 19.35
C LYS A 70 2.91 -4.50 18.59
N THR A 71 4.15 -4.64 18.14
CA THR A 71 4.94 -3.59 17.49
C THR A 71 5.49 -4.15 16.19
N SER A 72 5.44 -3.37 15.11
CA SER A 72 6.05 -3.76 13.84
C SER A 72 7.58 -3.65 13.92
N THR A 73 8.26 -4.59 13.27
CA THR A 73 9.73 -4.67 13.27
C THR A 73 10.28 -4.19 11.94
N PHE A 74 11.15 -3.19 11.96
CA PHE A 74 11.83 -2.64 10.80
C PHE A 74 13.24 -3.20 10.74
N PHE A 75 13.71 -3.54 9.55
CA PHE A 75 15.08 -4.00 9.35
C PHE A 75 15.57 -3.69 7.95
N ASN A 76 16.89 -3.51 7.83
CA ASN A 76 17.53 -3.31 6.54
C ASN A 76 17.98 -4.64 5.95
N LEU A 77 17.79 -4.75 4.64
CA LEU A 77 18.27 -5.86 3.83
C LEU A 77 19.07 -5.29 2.66
N ARG A 78 20.17 -5.92 2.31
CA ARG A 78 20.85 -5.67 1.04
C ARG A 78 20.77 -6.94 0.21
N LEU A 79 20.33 -6.84 -1.03
CA LEU A 79 20.31 -7.96 -1.95
C LEU A 79 21.65 -7.94 -2.70
N ALA A 80 22.56 -8.86 -2.39
CA ALA A 80 23.68 -9.11 -3.31
C ALA A 80 23.12 -9.88 -4.50
N ALA A 81 23.54 -9.52 -5.72
CA ALA A 81 23.15 -10.26 -6.92
C ALA A 81 23.49 -11.74 -6.75
N GLY A 82 22.47 -12.59 -6.65
CA GLY A 82 22.61 -14.04 -6.54
C GLY A 82 22.83 -14.59 -5.13
N ASP A 83 22.87 -13.78 -4.08
CA ASP A 83 23.02 -14.28 -2.70
C ASP A 83 21.95 -13.69 -1.75
N ILE A 84 20.97 -14.55 -1.43
CA ILE A 84 19.87 -14.26 -0.50
C ILE A 84 20.29 -14.57 0.95
N ASN A 85 21.48 -15.15 1.19
CA ASN A 85 21.95 -15.48 2.54
C ASN A 85 22.47 -14.26 3.33
N GLN A 86 22.01 -13.05 3.00
CA GLN A 86 22.42 -11.88 3.74
C GLN A 86 21.79 -11.83 5.12
N THR A 87 22.62 -11.51 6.10
CA THR A 87 22.21 -11.26 7.47
C THR A 87 21.27 -10.06 7.51
N PHE A 88 20.05 -10.27 7.99
CA PHE A 88 19.15 -9.21 8.42
C PHE A 88 19.92 -8.27 9.36
N GLY A 89 20.13 -7.02 8.93
CA GLY A 89 20.91 -6.03 9.67
C GLY A 89 20.03 -4.92 10.23
N ASP A 90 20.47 -4.32 11.33
CA ASP A 90 19.88 -3.11 11.95
C ASP A 90 18.39 -3.21 12.22
N PHE A 91 18.02 -4.10 13.16
CA PHE A 91 16.67 -4.18 13.68
C PHE A 91 16.29 -2.93 14.46
N GLN A 92 15.16 -2.35 14.11
CA GLN A 92 14.56 -1.25 14.82
C GLN A 92 13.08 -1.52 15.06
N THR A 93 12.70 -1.51 16.33
CA THR A 93 11.30 -1.35 16.72
C THR A 93 11.05 0.12 16.97
N LEU A 94 9.96 0.65 16.41
CA LEU A 94 9.51 1.99 16.70
C LEU A 94 8.41 1.88 17.77
N PRO A 95 8.59 2.46 18.97
CA PRO A 95 7.54 2.45 19.99
C PRO A 95 6.23 3.01 19.43
N ASP A 96 5.11 2.37 19.79
CA ASP A 96 3.76 2.76 19.38
C ASP A 96 3.47 2.67 17.87
N VAL A 97 4.34 1.99 17.10
CA VAL A 97 4.10 1.68 15.68
C VAL A 97 3.74 0.21 15.54
N GLN A 98 2.53 -0.05 15.06
CA GLN A 98 1.98 -1.39 14.87
C GLN A 98 1.23 -1.48 13.54
N ASN A 99 1.04 -2.71 13.04
CA ASN A 99 0.24 -3.01 11.83
C ASN A 99 0.60 -2.12 10.65
N VAL A 100 1.89 -2.11 10.30
CA VAL A 100 2.37 -1.31 9.18
C VAL A 100 2.03 -2.03 7.87
N GLU A 101 1.11 -1.48 7.08
CA GLU A 101 0.62 -2.12 5.85
C GLU A 101 1.37 -1.69 4.58
N SER A 102 2.01 -0.52 4.57
CA SER A 102 2.84 -0.06 3.45
C SER A 102 3.83 1.02 3.88
N ILE A 103 4.93 1.15 3.13
CA ILE A 103 6.00 2.13 3.38
C ILE A 103 6.62 2.64 2.09
N ARG A 104 6.89 3.94 2.01
CA ARG A 104 7.52 4.62 0.85
C ARG A 104 8.54 5.64 1.27
N TYR A 105 9.71 5.64 0.62
CA TYR A 105 10.76 6.60 0.87
C TYR A 105 10.51 7.87 0.06
N HIS A 106 10.65 9.02 0.72
CA HIS A 106 10.58 10.31 0.07
C HIS A 106 11.98 10.93 -0.01
N PRO A 107 12.67 10.89 -1.17
CA PRO A 107 14.06 11.35 -1.27
C PRO A 107 14.22 12.84 -0.97
N GLY A 108 13.26 13.67 -1.40
CA GLY A 108 13.27 15.12 -1.10
C GLY A 108 13.17 15.47 0.39
N GLN A 109 12.58 14.61 1.23
CA GLN A 109 12.45 14.81 2.68
C GLN A 109 13.44 13.95 3.50
N GLN A 110 14.07 12.96 2.86
CA GLN A 110 14.95 11.97 3.49
C GLN A 110 14.26 11.30 4.67
N GLY A 111 13.12 10.66 4.40
CA GLY A 111 12.31 9.96 5.37
C GLY A 111 11.24 9.12 4.69
N PHE A 112 10.50 8.37 5.49
CA PHE A 112 9.51 7.41 5.06
C PHE A 112 8.11 7.88 5.38
N TYR A 113 7.18 7.65 4.45
CA TYR A 113 5.76 7.64 4.73
C TYR A 113 5.32 6.19 4.87
N PHE A 114 4.54 5.88 5.90
CA PHE A 114 4.01 4.54 6.07
C PHE A 114 2.59 4.60 6.63
N VAL A 115 1.84 3.54 6.35
CA VAL A 115 0.48 3.36 6.85
C VAL A 115 0.53 2.48 8.08
N MET A 116 -0.32 2.78 9.06
CA MET A 116 -0.61 1.92 10.20
C MET A 116 -2.12 1.68 10.28
N GLU A 117 -2.53 0.44 10.50
CA GLU A 117 -3.93 0.11 10.83
C GLU A 117 -4.09 -0.15 12.34
N GLU A 118 -4.92 0.63 13.00
CA GLU A 118 -5.37 0.34 14.36
C GLU A 118 -6.81 -0.10 14.32
N ASP A 119 -7.31 -0.64 15.43
CA ASP A 119 -8.69 -1.11 15.51
C ASP A 119 -9.61 -0.02 14.95
N GLU A 120 -9.68 1.17 15.55
CA GLU A 120 -10.66 2.20 15.17
C GLU A 120 -10.19 3.20 14.10
N GLU A 121 -8.98 3.09 13.56
CA GLU A 121 -8.44 4.09 12.65
C GLU A 121 -7.29 3.61 11.77
N SER A 122 -7.17 4.19 10.58
CA SER A 122 -5.97 4.06 9.75
C SER A 122 -5.20 5.37 9.73
N LYS A 123 -3.89 5.29 9.91
CA LYS A 123 -3.00 6.44 10.00
C LYS A 123 -1.98 6.41 8.87
N ILE A 124 -1.58 7.59 8.41
CA ILE A 124 -0.34 7.78 7.65
C ILE A 124 0.60 8.55 8.55
N ALA A 125 1.81 8.03 8.75
CA ALA A 125 2.86 8.67 9.51
C ALA A 125 4.06 8.98 8.62
N PHE A 126 4.80 10.00 9.01
CA PHE A 126 6.12 10.33 8.47
C PHE A 126 7.18 9.99 9.51
N TRP A 127 8.24 9.30 9.08
CA TRP A 127 9.35 8.94 9.94
C TRP A 127 10.69 9.26 9.29
N LYS A 128 11.57 9.90 10.07
CA LYS A 128 12.97 10.08 9.72
C LYS A 128 13.81 9.28 10.70
N GLU A 129 14.76 8.51 10.19
CA GLU A 129 15.68 7.72 11.01
C GLU A 129 16.29 8.56 12.15
N GLY A 130 16.34 7.98 13.35
CA GLY A 130 16.76 8.67 14.57
C GLY A 130 15.72 9.64 15.18
N ARG A 131 14.50 9.74 14.63
CA ARG A 131 13.39 10.53 15.19
C ARG A 131 12.18 9.66 15.49
N LYS A 132 11.30 10.17 16.36
CA LYS A 132 9.97 9.58 16.56
C LYS A 132 9.11 9.82 15.30
N PRO A 133 8.30 8.83 14.88
CA PRO A 133 7.31 9.03 13.83
C PRO A 133 6.30 10.13 14.18
N GLU A 134 5.83 10.85 13.17
CA GLU A 134 4.80 11.88 13.26
C GLU A 134 3.58 11.44 12.46
N VAL A 135 2.41 11.34 13.10
CA VAL A 135 1.14 11.07 12.40
C VAL A 135 0.73 12.31 11.61
N VAL A 136 0.66 12.18 10.29
CA VAL A 136 0.33 13.28 9.38
C VAL A 136 -1.10 13.21 8.83
N PHE A 137 -1.73 12.04 8.94
CA PHE A 137 -3.12 11.83 8.54
C PHE A 137 -3.75 10.69 9.35
N THR A 138 -5.03 10.85 9.66
CA THR A 138 -5.87 9.86 10.32
C THR A 138 -7.21 9.80 9.61
N GLU A 139 -7.70 8.59 9.34
CA GLU A 139 -9.07 8.29 9.00
C GLU A 139 -9.64 7.39 10.12
N SER A 140 -10.73 7.79 10.76
CA SER A 140 -11.29 7.11 11.94
C SER A 140 -12.63 6.44 11.64
N ARG A 141 -12.98 5.41 12.43
CA ARG A 141 -14.29 4.74 12.42
C ARG A 141 -15.35 5.56 13.18
N PRO A 142 -16.64 5.45 12.81
CA PRO A 142 -17.16 4.81 11.60
C PRO A 142 -16.82 5.65 10.36
N GLY A 143 -15.99 5.09 9.48
CA GLY A 143 -15.61 5.70 8.21
C GLY A 143 -16.32 4.96 7.10
N MET A 144 -16.78 5.68 6.08
CA MET A 144 -17.40 5.06 4.90
C MET A 144 -16.50 3.99 4.26
N TYR A 145 -15.18 4.08 4.46
CA TYR A 145 -14.18 3.24 3.81
C TYR A 145 -13.39 2.32 4.76
N LEU A 146 -13.74 2.30 6.06
CA LEU A 146 -13.04 1.52 7.08
C LEU A 146 -13.95 0.44 7.67
N THR A 147 -13.41 -0.76 7.85
CA THR A 147 -14.04 -1.80 8.69
C THR A 147 -13.11 -2.17 9.84
N SER A 148 -13.44 -3.19 10.63
CA SER A 148 -12.63 -3.57 11.81
C SER A 148 -11.23 -4.11 11.49
N ASN A 149 -10.95 -4.45 10.22
CA ASN A 149 -9.68 -5.04 9.76
C ASN A 149 -9.45 -4.72 8.28
N ARG A 150 -9.92 -3.55 7.83
CA ARG A 150 -9.74 -3.11 6.45
C ARG A 150 -9.56 -1.61 6.46
N GLY A 151 -8.31 -1.22 6.24
CA GLY A 151 -7.85 0.14 6.40
C GLY A 151 -7.41 0.78 5.11
N ILE A 152 -6.49 1.73 5.25
CA ILE A 152 -5.56 2.09 4.19
C ILE A 152 -4.55 0.95 4.09
N GLU A 153 -4.22 0.52 2.88
CA GLU A 153 -3.27 -0.59 2.65
C GLU A 153 -2.09 -0.09 1.83
N GLY A 154 -2.38 0.52 0.69
CA GLY A 154 -1.36 0.93 -0.26
C GLY A 154 -0.93 2.38 -0.12
N LEU A 155 0.36 2.64 -0.32
CA LEU A 155 0.94 3.98 -0.50
C LEU A 155 1.76 4.06 -1.78
N ALA A 156 1.70 5.19 -2.49
CA ALA A 156 2.63 5.50 -3.57
C ALA A 156 3.04 6.97 -3.52
N ILE A 157 4.33 7.24 -3.77
CA ILE A 157 4.85 8.58 -4.01
C ILE A 157 5.20 8.65 -5.49
N MET A 158 4.49 9.48 -6.25
CA MET A 158 4.71 9.66 -7.68
C MET A 158 6.02 10.43 -7.93
N PRO A 159 6.61 10.36 -9.13
CA PRO A 159 7.81 11.15 -9.46
C PRO A 159 7.63 12.67 -9.27
N ASN A 160 6.43 13.20 -9.53
CA ASN A 160 6.04 14.57 -9.24
C ASN A 160 5.87 14.89 -7.73
N ASN A 161 6.14 13.92 -6.86
CA ASN A 161 5.99 13.92 -5.41
C ASN A 161 4.55 13.90 -4.91
N ASP A 162 3.52 13.74 -5.73
CA ASP A 162 2.17 13.55 -5.19
C ASP A 162 2.06 12.21 -4.46
N LEU A 163 1.41 12.20 -3.30
CA LEU A 163 1.17 11.00 -2.53
C LEU A 163 -0.22 10.45 -2.84
N TRP A 164 -0.27 9.17 -3.14
CA TRP A 164 -1.49 8.39 -3.30
C TRP A 164 -1.57 7.36 -2.19
N PHE A 165 -2.79 7.10 -1.75
CA PHE A 165 -3.09 5.96 -0.91
C PHE A 165 -4.42 5.34 -1.26
N ALA A 166 -4.56 4.06 -0.97
CA ALA A 166 -5.74 3.27 -1.30
C ALA A 166 -6.28 2.54 -0.07
N PHE A 167 -7.60 2.47 0.04
CA PHE A 167 -8.27 1.63 1.03
C PHE A 167 -8.33 0.17 0.53
N GLU A 168 -8.29 -0.82 1.42
CA GLU A 168 -8.27 -2.25 1.05
C GLU A 168 -9.50 -2.61 0.21
N SER A 169 -10.68 -2.43 0.79
CA SER A 169 -11.96 -2.84 0.22
C SER A 169 -12.96 -1.70 0.09
N GLY A 170 -12.59 -0.47 0.46
CA GLY A 170 -13.51 0.67 0.44
C GLY A 170 -14.67 0.55 1.43
N GLY A 171 -14.45 -0.09 2.59
CA GLY A 171 -15.40 -0.10 3.71
C GLY A 171 -16.54 -1.12 3.62
N SER A 172 -16.50 -2.03 2.65
CA SER A 172 -17.50 -3.09 2.54
C SER A 172 -16.94 -4.43 2.99
N ALA A 173 -17.76 -5.11 3.81
CA ALA A 173 -17.57 -6.47 4.27
C ALA A 173 -18.40 -7.48 3.43
N THR A 174 -18.76 -7.13 2.19
CA THR A 174 -19.60 -7.97 1.32
C THR A 174 -18.93 -8.28 -0.01
N CYS A 175 -19.15 -9.51 -0.48
CA CYS A 175 -18.77 -9.96 -1.81
C CYS A 175 -19.63 -9.26 -2.89
N GLY A 176 -19.00 -8.81 -3.97
CA GLY A 176 -19.65 -8.28 -5.17
C GLY A 176 -18.64 -7.64 -6.13
N LYS A 177 -19.05 -7.47 -7.40
CA LYS A 177 -18.23 -6.87 -8.48
C LYS A 177 -18.38 -5.35 -8.61
N ASP A 178 -19.53 -4.78 -8.26
CA ASP A 178 -19.82 -3.33 -8.38
C ASP A 178 -19.24 -2.48 -7.24
N ASN A 179 -18.09 -2.89 -6.76
CA ASN A 179 -17.63 -2.65 -5.41
C ASN A 179 -16.36 -1.84 -5.50
N PHE A 180 -16.49 -0.52 -5.46
CA PHE A 180 -15.34 0.37 -5.61
C PHE A 180 -14.52 0.46 -4.33
N THR A 181 -13.22 0.62 -4.48
CA THR A 181 -12.35 1.17 -3.45
C THR A 181 -11.98 2.61 -3.80
N VAL A 182 -11.56 3.36 -2.78
CA VAL A 182 -11.20 4.77 -2.91
C VAL A 182 -9.68 4.90 -2.92
N PHE A 183 -9.20 5.57 -3.95
CA PHE A 183 -7.84 6.09 -4.04
C PHE A 183 -7.89 7.56 -3.70
N ARG A 184 -6.97 8.03 -2.88
CA ARG A 184 -6.89 9.44 -2.52
C ARG A 184 -5.55 10.01 -2.92
N LYS A 185 -5.61 11.07 -3.74
CA LYS A 185 -4.45 11.88 -4.11
C LYS A 185 -4.28 13.05 -3.16
N VAL A 186 -3.07 13.23 -2.66
CA VAL A 186 -2.64 14.35 -1.82
C VAL A 186 -1.49 15.08 -2.48
N THR A 187 -1.74 16.32 -2.89
CA THR A 187 -0.73 17.10 -3.58
C THR A 187 0.38 17.55 -2.65
N TYR A 188 1.62 17.37 -3.09
CA TYR A 188 2.79 17.87 -2.40
C TYR A 188 2.98 19.36 -2.65
N ARG A 189 3.15 20.14 -1.57
CA ARG A 189 3.42 21.57 -1.69
C ARG A 189 4.91 21.83 -1.63
N GLN A 190 5.44 22.35 -2.73
CA GLN A 190 6.77 22.94 -2.77
C GLN A 190 6.72 24.36 -2.18
N GLY A 191 7.68 24.69 -1.29
CA GLY A 191 7.75 26.00 -0.62
C GLY A 191 8.44 25.94 0.74
N ARG A 192 8.34 27.02 1.54
CA ARG A 192 9.00 27.15 2.86
C ARG A 192 8.67 26.03 3.85
N ARG A 193 7.49 25.42 3.73
CA ARG A 193 7.11 24.21 4.46
C ARG A 193 6.83 23.12 3.43
N ARG A 194 7.81 22.25 3.19
CA ARG A 194 7.68 21.05 2.36
C ARG A 194 6.82 20.03 3.10
N HIS A 195 5.56 19.87 2.68
CA HIS A 195 4.61 18.97 3.34
C HIS A 195 3.48 18.55 2.40
N TYR A 196 2.88 17.40 2.68
CA TYR A 196 1.62 16.98 2.10
C TYR A 196 0.45 17.72 2.74
N ASN A 197 -0.53 18.12 1.94
CA ASN A 197 -1.71 18.81 2.45
C ASN A 197 -2.89 17.85 2.62
N PHE A 198 -3.03 17.26 3.80
CA PHE A 198 -4.13 16.34 4.10
C PHE A 198 -5.48 17.03 4.40
N ASN A 199 -5.66 18.32 4.09
CA ASN A 199 -6.94 18.99 4.29
C ASN A 199 -8.02 18.38 3.36
N LYS A 200 -9.18 18.02 3.93
CA LYS A 200 -10.33 17.43 3.22
C LYS A 200 -10.74 18.18 1.95
N LYS A 201 -10.62 19.52 1.92
CA LYS A 201 -10.99 20.34 0.75
C LYS A 201 -10.02 20.24 -0.45
N LYS A 202 -8.84 19.64 -0.26
CA LYS A 202 -7.79 19.56 -1.29
C LYS A 202 -7.44 18.13 -1.69
N LYS A 203 -8.09 17.15 -1.08
CA LYS A 203 -8.00 15.74 -1.45
C LYS A 203 -8.88 15.49 -2.67
N LYS A 204 -8.41 14.62 -3.57
CA LYS A 204 -9.22 14.11 -4.67
C LYS A 204 -9.37 12.61 -4.48
N ASP A 205 -10.62 12.17 -4.42
CA ASP A 205 -10.99 10.77 -4.29
C ASP A 205 -11.28 10.23 -5.71
N TYR A 206 -10.71 9.07 -6.02
CA TYR A 206 -10.91 8.33 -7.26
C TYR A 206 -11.48 6.97 -6.92
N ARG A 207 -12.36 6.46 -7.78
CA ARG A 207 -12.97 5.15 -7.61
C ARG A 207 -12.28 4.16 -8.53
N TYR A 208 -12.03 2.98 -8.00
CA TYR A 208 -11.46 1.86 -8.72
C TYR A 208 -12.32 0.64 -8.45
N GLU A 209 -12.77 -0.03 -9.51
CA GLU A 209 -13.61 -1.21 -9.43
C GLU A 209 -12.74 -2.40 -9.03
N ILE A 210 -13.14 -3.12 -7.98
CA ILE A 210 -12.47 -4.35 -7.54
C ILE A 210 -13.48 -5.50 -7.48
N ASN A 211 -13.02 -6.69 -7.83
CA ASN A 211 -13.78 -7.90 -7.57
C ASN A 211 -13.38 -8.48 -6.20
N ARG A 212 -14.12 -8.12 -5.15
CA ARG A 212 -13.85 -8.57 -3.77
C ARG A 212 -13.92 -10.09 -3.58
N CYS A 213 -14.53 -10.82 -4.51
CA CYS A 213 -14.66 -12.27 -4.44
C CYS A 213 -13.75 -12.98 -5.45
N VAL A 214 -12.82 -12.26 -6.06
CA VAL A 214 -11.85 -12.87 -6.97
C VAL A 214 -11.12 -14.01 -6.23
N CYS A 215 -11.11 -15.21 -6.81
CA CYS A 215 -10.49 -16.40 -6.24
C CYS A 215 -11.11 -16.99 -4.97
N MET A 216 -12.11 -16.36 -4.35
CA MET A 216 -12.78 -16.96 -3.20
C MET A 216 -13.51 -18.23 -3.60
N ASP A 217 -13.36 -19.29 -2.81
CA ASP A 217 -14.17 -20.49 -2.94
C ASP A 217 -15.65 -20.15 -2.71
N SER A 218 -16.53 -20.66 -3.58
CA SER A 218 -17.98 -20.45 -3.49
C SER A 218 -18.60 -20.87 -2.14
N THR A 219 -17.89 -21.69 -1.37
CA THR A 219 -18.31 -22.18 -0.06
C THR A 219 -17.89 -21.27 1.11
N GLN A 220 -17.03 -20.28 0.86
CA GLN A 220 -16.52 -19.36 1.88
C GLN A 220 -17.29 -18.03 1.87
N ALA A 221 -17.66 -17.53 3.05
CA ALA A 221 -18.29 -16.23 3.18
C ALA A 221 -17.23 -15.13 3.28
N PHE A 222 -17.43 -14.04 2.54
CA PHE A 222 -16.61 -12.84 2.71
C PHE A 222 -16.99 -12.20 4.06
N THR A 223 -16.01 -11.90 4.90
CA THR A 223 -16.23 -11.30 6.23
C THR A 223 -15.40 -10.03 6.39
N SER A 224 -15.52 -9.36 7.54
CA SER A 224 -14.64 -8.25 7.89
C SER A 224 -13.17 -8.65 7.96
N THR A 225 -12.86 -9.92 8.26
CA THR A 225 -11.49 -10.45 8.38
C THR A 225 -11.04 -11.28 7.18
N LEU A 226 -11.98 -11.75 6.36
CA LEU A 226 -11.73 -12.65 5.23
C LEU A 226 -12.19 -12.03 3.92
N GLY A 227 -11.25 -11.85 2.98
CA GLY A 227 -11.57 -11.56 1.60
C GLY A 227 -10.51 -10.75 0.87
N ASN A 228 -10.85 -10.31 -0.33
CA ASN A 228 -9.92 -9.64 -1.24
C ASN A 228 -10.07 -8.12 -1.22
N GLY A 229 -9.07 -7.48 -1.79
CA GLY A 229 -8.94 -6.04 -1.88
C GLY A 229 -7.57 -5.66 -2.42
N ILE A 230 -7.29 -4.36 -2.41
CA ILE A 230 -5.96 -3.84 -2.72
C ILE A 230 -5.00 -4.30 -1.63
N SER A 231 -3.89 -4.91 -2.03
CA SER A 231 -2.77 -5.16 -1.14
C SER A 231 -1.73 -4.05 -1.21
N GLU A 232 -1.53 -3.47 -2.40
CA GLU A 232 -0.47 -2.46 -2.58
C GLU A 232 -0.70 -1.61 -3.83
N ILE A 233 -0.11 -0.41 -3.85
CA ILE A 233 -0.07 0.46 -5.03
C ILE A 233 1.36 0.96 -5.28
N LEU A 234 1.77 1.02 -6.54
CA LEU A 234 3.11 1.47 -6.93
C LEU A 234 3.01 2.56 -8.01
N ALA A 235 3.87 3.57 -7.92
CA ALA A 235 3.99 4.57 -8.97
C ALA A 235 4.83 3.98 -10.13
N LEU A 236 4.26 3.95 -11.33
CA LEU A 236 5.01 3.58 -12.54
C LEU A 236 5.64 4.82 -13.19
N ASP A 237 4.90 5.92 -13.19
CA ASP A 237 5.32 7.23 -13.69
C ASP A 237 4.46 8.34 -13.05
N ASP A 238 4.39 9.52 -13.66
CA ASP A 238 3.62 10.67 -13.14
C ASP A 238 2.09 10.56 -13.32
N GLN A 239 1.62 9.60 -14.10
CA GLN A 239 0.23 9.46 -14.53
C GLN A 239 -0.35 8.07 -14.22
N HIS A 240 0.49 7.06 -14.04
CA HIS A 240 0.07 5.67 -13.88
C HIS A 240 0.46 5.10 -12.52
N LEU A 241 -0.53 4.45 -11.90
CA LEU A 241 -0.35 3.60 -10.73
C LEU A 241 -0.50 2.14 -11.17
N LEU A 242 0.40 1.28 -10.72
CA LEU A 242 0.17 -0.16 -10.68
C LEU A 242 -0.60 -0.49 -9.41
N VAL A 243 -1.73 -1.17 -9.55
CA VAL A 243 -2.56 -1.63 -8.43
C VAL A 243 -2.38 -3.13 -8.29
N LEU A 244 -2.02 -3.58 -7.10
CA LEU A 244 -1.90 -5.00 -6.77
C LEU A 244 -3.10 -5.39 -5.90
N GLU A 245 -3.86 -6.36 -6.38
CA GLU A 245 -5.00 -6.94 -5.66
C GLU A 245 -4.60 -8.30 -5.11
N ARG A 246 -4.99 -8.58 -3.86
CA ARG A 246 -4.83 -9.92 -3.30
C ARG A 246 -5.96 -10.83 -3.78
N CYS A 247 -5.60 -12.07 -4.04
CA CYS A 247 -6.49 -13.15 -4.46
C CYS A 247 -6.30 -14.30 -3.46
N TYR A 248 -7.07 -14.27 -2.39
CA TYR A 248 -7.08 -15.28 -1.33
C TYR A 248 -8.31 -16.18 -1.48
N ASP A 249 -8.06 -17.49 -1.51
CA ASP A 249 -9.09 -18.52 -1.70
C ASP A 249 -9.86 -18.87 -0.41
N GLY A 250 -9.45 -18.28 0.71
CA GLY A 250 -10.03 -18.49 2.03
C GLY A 250 -9.45 -19.68 2.80
N ARG A 251 -8.47 -20.40 2.24
CA ARG A 251 -7.88 -21.57 2.88
C ARG A 251 -6.64 -21.18 3.67
N GLN A 252 -6.72 -21.30 4.99
CA GLN A 252 -5.52 -21.22 5.84
C GLN A 252 -4.75 -22.54 5.69
N THR A 253 -3.62 -22.52 4.98
CA THR A 253 -2.66 -23.61 5.09
C THR A 253 -2.02 -23.55 6.46
N ALA A 254 -2.14 -24.63 7.24
CA ALA A 254 -1.35 -24.78 8.46
C ALA A 254 0.13 -24.74 8.07
N VAL A 255 0.81 -23.65 8.45
CA VAL A 255 2.27 -23.58 8.38
C VAL A 255 2.77 -24.56 9.44
N ARG A 256 3.25 -25.73 9.00
CA ARG A 256 3.91 -26.72 9.85
C ARG A 256 5.38 -26.35 10.05
#